data_AF-A0A359BJW9-F1
#
_entry.id   AF-A0A359BJW9-F1
#
_cell.length_a   1.000
_cell.length_b   1.000
_cell.length_c   1.000
_cell.angle_alpha   90.00
_cell.angle_beta   90.00
_cell.angle_gamma   90.00
#
_symmetry.space_group_name_H-M   'P 1'
#
loop_
_entity.id
_entity.type
_entity.pdbx_description
1 polymer ?
#
loop_
_entity_poly.entity_id
_entity_poly.type
_entity_poly.pdbx_seq_one_letter_code
_entity_poly.pdbx_strand_id
1 'polypeptide(L)'
;MDQIVKVAWELNDNSENRYQLVYEIAELAKKLVDETQMKKAREDFGYEEFVGSDKQFKKENPVEHAIMVKASETDDNELVG
;
A
#
# COMPACT_ATOMS: atom_id res chain seq x y z
N MET A 1 17.01 4.68 11.61
CA MET A 1 15.67 5.15 11.23
C MET A 1 15.13 4.15 10.23
N ASP A 2 13.94 3.61 10.50
CA ASP A 2 13.27 2.63 9.63
C ASP A 2 13.06 3.21 8.22
N GLN A 3 13.18 2.37 7.18
CA GLN A 3 13.14 2.82 5.79
C GLN A 3 11.78 3.45 5.44
N ILE A 4 10.69 2.84 5.92
CA ILE A 4 9.32 3.38 5.78
C ILE A 4 9.22 4.78 6.41
N VAL A 5 9.83 4.96 7.58
CA VAL A 5 9.79 6.26 8.27
C VAL A 5 10.49 7.32 7.42
N LYS A 6 11.65 7.01 6.81
CA LYS A 6 12.32 7.97 5.92
C LYS A 6 11.45 8.38 4.74
N VAL A 7 10.84 7.41 4.05
CA VAL A 7 9.96 7.67 2.89
C VAL A 7 8.76 8.52 3.30
N ALA A 8 8.15 8.21 4.44
CA ALA A 8 7.02 8.99 4.96
C ALA A 8 7.41 10.44 5.31
N TRP A 9 8.64 10.65 5.81
CA TRP A 9 9.17 11.98 6.09
C TRP A 9 9.41 12.77 4.79
N GLU A 10 10.05 12.17 3.79
CA GLU A 10 10.28 12.80 2.48
C GLU A 10 8.96 13.18 1.80
N LEU A 11 7.98 12.27 1.77
CA LEU A 11 6.62 12.55 1.27
C LEU A 11 5.96 13.72 2.00
N ASN A 12 6.11 13.78 3.33
CA ASN A 12 5.53 14.86 4.12
C ASN A 12 6.18 16.21 3.81
N ASP A 13 7.49 16.24 3.61
CA ASP A 13 8.24 17.47 3.33
C ASP A 13 7.99 17.98 1.90
N ASN A 14 7.74 17.07 0.96
CA ASN A 14 7.41 17.40 -0.43
C ASN A 14 5.91 17.68 -0.66
N SER A 15 5.05 17.54 0.35
CA SER A 15 3.61 17.77 0.22
C SER A 15 3.23 19.19 0.62
N GLU A 16 2.51 19.89 -0.26
CA GLU A 16 1.95 21.22 0.03
C GLU A 16 0.89 21.17 1.15
N ASN A 17 0.15 20.06 1.26
CA ASN A 17 -0.90 19.88 2.26
C ASN A 17 -0.82 18.50 2.92
N ARG A 18 -0.20 18.49 4.11
CA ARG A 18 0.00 17.29 4.92
C ARG A 18 -1.29 16.56 5.30
N TYR A 19 -2.39 17.27 5.48
CA TYR A 19 -3.68 16.63 5.80
C TYR A 19 -4.25 15.91 4.60
N GLN A 20 -4.15 16.53 3.42
CA GLN A 20 -4.54 15.90 2.17
C GLN A 20 -3.71 14.64 1.90
N LEU A 21 -2.39 14.71 2.09
CA LEU A 21 -1.51 13.54 1.97
C LEU A 21 -1.97 12.37 2.86
N VAL A 22 -2.31 12.65 4.13
CA VAL A 22 -2.82 11.62 5.05
C VAL A 22 -4.14 11.01 4.56
N TYR A 23 -5.05 11.82 4.02
CA TYR A 23 -6.31 11.33 3.45
C TYR A 23 -6.06 10.43 2.24
N GLU A 24 -5.16 10.80 1.34
CA GLU A 24 -4.83 10.02 0.15
C GLU A 24 -4.19 8.67 0.52
N ILE A 25 -3.25 8.67 1.47
CA ILE A 25 -2.66 7.44 2.00
C ILE A 25 -3.72 6.54 2.65
N ALA A 26 -4.63 7.11 3.43
CA ALA A 26 -5.71 6.35 4.07
C ALA A 26 -6.68 5.74 3.04
N GLU A 27 -7.01 6.47 1.97
CA GLU A 27 -7.85 5.98 0.89
C GLU A 27 -7.17 4.83 0.12
N LEU A 28 -5.88 4.97 -0.18
CA LEU A 28 -5.08 3.92 -0.82
C LEU A 28 -4.99 2.66 0.06
N ALA A 29 -4.69 2.82 1.35
CA ALA A 29 -4.63 1.71 2.29
C ALA A 29 -5.98 0.97 2.38
N LYS A 30 -7.10 1.70 2.38
CA LYS A 30 -8.44 1.10 2.35
C LYS A 30 -8.66 0.29 1.06
N LYS A 31 -8.33 0.85 -0.12
CA LYS A 31 -8.45 0.13 -1.40
C LYS A 31 -7.65 -1.16 -1.40
N LEU A 32 -6.42 -1.14 -0.91
CA LEU A 32 -5.55 -2.33 -0.80
C LEU A 32 -6.17 -3.41 0.11
N VAL A 33 -6.77 -3.01 1.23
CA VAL A 33 -7.49 -3.93 2.13
C VAL A 33 -8.71 -4.52 1.43
N ASP A 34 -9.53 -3.68 0.80
CA ASP A 34 -10.76 -4.10 0.14
C ASP A 34 -10.45 -5.09 -1.00
N GLU A 35 -9.44 -4.81 -1.82
CA GLU A 35 -8.97 -5.73 -2.87
C GLU A 35 -8.46 -7.06 -2.31
N THR A 36 -7.72 -7.02 -1.21
CA THR A 36 -7.21 -8.24 -0.57
C THR A 36 -8.35 -9.09 -0.04
N GLN A 37 -9.39 -8.46 0.54
CA GLN A 37 -10.58 -9.16 1.01
C GLN A 37 -11.39 -9.75 -0.14
N MET A 38 -11.54 -9.02 -1.25
CA MET A 38 -12.22 -9.53 -2.44
C MET A 38 -11.47 -10.70 -3.09
N LYS A 39 -10.14 -10.63 -3.17
CA LYS A 39 -9.30 -11.75 -3.66
C LYS A 39 -9.45 -12.98 -2.76
N LYS A 40 -9.39 -12.79 -1.44
CA LYS A 40 -9.61 -13.88 -0.47
C LYS A 40 -11.00 -14.49 -0.61
N ALA A 41 -12.06 -13.68 -0.69
CA ALA A 41 -13.43 -14.16 -0.88
C ALA A 41 -13.59 -14.95 -2.20
N ARG A 42 -12.86 -14.58 -3.25
CA ARG A 42 -12.85 -15.28 -4.55
C ARG A 42 -12.06 -16.59 -4.51
N GLU A 43 -10.96 -16.64 -3.77
CA GLU A 43 -10.16 -17.84 -3.53
C GLU A 43 -10.94 -18.85 -2.67
N ASP A 44 -11.58 -18.39 -1.59
CA ASP A 44 -12.40 -19.21 -0.69
C ASP A 44 -13.64 -19.81 -1.41
N PHE A 45 -14.16 -19.16 -2.46
CA PHE A 45 -15.27 -19.68 -3.27
C PHE A 45 -14.84 -20.69 -4.36
N GLY A 46 -13.53 -20.85 -4.60
CA GLY A 46 -13.01 -21.58 -5.76
C GLY A 46 -12.19 -22.84 -5.46
N TYR A 47 -11.75 -23.06 -4.22
CA TYR A 47 -10.86 -24.17 -3.88
C TYR A 47 -11.11 -24.71 -2.47
N GLU A 48 -11.85 -25.81 -2.36
CA GLU A 48 -11.96 -26.57 -1.11
C GLU A 48 -10.88 -27.66 -0.96
N GLU A 49 -9.91 -27.82 -1.88
CA GLU A 49 -9.02 -29.01 -1.80
C GLU A 49 -7.52 -28.82 -2.04
N PHE A 50 -7.00 -27.64 -2.37
CA PHE A 50 -5.54 -27.53 -2.56
C PHE A 50 -5.03 -26.18 -2.12
N VAL A 51 -4.24 -26.17 -1.04
CA VAL A 51 -2.91 -25.57 -0.93
C VAL A 51 -2.63 -25.35 0.56
N GLY A 52 -1.84 -26.27 1.12
CA GLY A 52 -1.19 -26.06 2.39
C GLY A 52 -0.38 -24.76 2.38
N SER A 53 -0.51 -24.00 3.45
CA SER A 53 0.63 -23.54 4.25
C SER A 53 1.95 -23.21 3.51
N ASP A 54 1.96 -22.34 2.50
CA ASP A 54 3.25 -21.91 1.90
C ASP A 54 3.30 -20.53 1.22
N LYS A 55 2.36 -19.63 1.51
CA LYS A 55 2.51 -18.22 1.13
C LYS A 55 2.14 -17.29 2.27
N GLN A 56 2.93 -17.37 3.33
CA GLN A 56 3.20 -16.23 4.19
C GLN A 56 3.98 -15.18 3.37
N PHE A 57 3.37 -14.63 2.31
CA PHE A 57 3.73 -13.29 1.88
C PHE A 57 3.63 -12.46 3.14
N LYS A 58 4.76 -11.95 3.65
CA LYS A 58 4.75 -10.99 4.75
C LYS A 58 3.73 -9.94 4.35
N LYS A 59 2.58 -9.96 5.01
CA LYS A 59 1.46 -9.11 4.69
C LYS A 59 1.89 -7.73 5.16
N GLU A 60 2.59 -6.99 4.30
CA GLU A 60 3.00 -5.62 4.59
C GLU A 60 1.77 -4.87 5.06
N ASN A 61 1.97 -4.04 6.09
CA ASN A 61 0.87 -3.27 6.64
C ASN A 61 0.27 -2.42 5.49
N PRO A 62 -1.05 -2.45 5.27
CA PRO A 62 -1.67 -1.70 4.17
C PRO A 62 -1.30 -0.21 4.15
N VAL A 63 -1.03 0.38 5.33
CA VAL A 63 -0.55 1.76 5.45
C VAL A 63 0.88 1.92 4.95
N GLU A 64 1.77 0.99 5.29
CA GLU A 64 3.16 0.98 4.82
C GLU A 64 3.20 0.81 3.30
N HIS A 65 2.40 -0.11 2.77
CA HIS A 65 2.28 -0.31 1.33
C HIS A 65 1.71 0.95 0.63
N ALA A 66 0.68 1.58 1.21
CA ALA A 66 0.14 2.83 0.66
C ALA A 66 1.17 3.97 0.65
N ILE A 67 1.99 4.10 1.69
CA ILE A 67 3.10 5.07 1.74
C ILE A 67 4.08 4.81 0.59
N MET A 68 4.47 3.55 0.37
CA MET A 68 5.38 3.18 -0.72
C MET A 68 4.79 3.49 -2.10
N VAL A 69 3.51 3.15 -2.33
CA VAL A 69 2.81 3.45 -3.59
C VAL A 69 2.76 4.96 -3.83
N LYS A 70 2.41 5.74 -2.80
CA LYS A 70 2.32 7.20 -2.91
C LYS A 70 3.68 7.85 -3.18
N ALA A 71 4.76 7.31 -2.62
CA ALA A 71 6.12 7.74 -2.92
C ALA A 71 6.45 7.50 -4.39
N SER A 72 6.19 6.30 -4.92
CA SER A 72 6.43 5.99 -6.33
C SER A 72 5.63 6.86 -7.30
N GLU A 73 4.37 7.19 -6.99
CA GLU A 73 3.57 8.13 -7.80
C GLU A 73 4.17 9.54 -7.85
N THR A 74 4.84 9.95 -6.77
CA THR A 74 5.46 11.28 -6.68
C THR A 74 6.78 11.30 -7.46
N ASP A 75 7.57 10.24 -7.37
CA ASP A 75 8.83 10.07 -8.10
C ASP A 75 8.61 9.99 -9.64
N ASP A 76 7.57 9.28 -10.09
CA ASP A 76 7.25 9.14 -11.53
C ASP A 76 6.84 10.49 -12.16
N ASN A 77 6.33 11.42 -11.36
CA ASN A 77 5.93 12.74 -11.82
C ASN A 77 7.14 13.66 -12.11
N GLU A 78 8.33 13.34 -11.59
CA GLU A 78 9.58 14.08 -11.83
C GLU A 78 10.33 13.62 -13.10
N LEU A 79 9.98 12.46 -13.67
CA LEU A 79 10.69 11.83 -14.79
C LEU A 79 10.22 12.26 -16.19
N VAL A 80 9.20 13.11 -16.29
CA VAL A 80 8.79 13.78 -17.54
C VAL A 80 9.38 15.19 -17.59
N GLY A 81 10.68 15.27 -17.87
CA GLY A 81 11.42 16.48 -18.24
C GLY A 81 11.73 16.54 -19.73
#